data_AF-G4ZC50-F1
#
_entry.id   AF-G4ZC50-F1
#
_cell.length_a   1.000
_cell.length_b   1.000
_cell.length_c   1.000
_cell.angle_alpha   90.00
_cell.angle_beta   90.00
_cell.angle_gamma   90.00
#
_symmetry.space_group_name_H-M   'P 1'
#
loop_
_entity.id
_entity.type
_entity.pdbx_description
1 polymer ?
#
loop_
_entity_poly.entity_id
_entity_poly.type
_entity_poly.pdbx_seq_one_letter_code
_entity_poly.pdbx_strand_id
1 'polypeptide(L)'
;DVERKMEEALSNKNWGASSTLLNEISQLTYDYEAYGVIMRKIWEALDAEGRQWRAVYKALSLLEHLVKNGTERVIENARDHMFKLRHLSGFSYHDGSVDRGNGVRDKAKQLVDMLNDNDMIRTEREKAGRLRNKYVGIGSGVG
;
A
#
# COMPACT_ATOMS: atom_id res chain seq x y z
N ASP A 1 -11.50 -10.82 -10.20
CA ASP A 1 -10.54 -10.30 -11.17
C ASP A 1 -9.65 -9.25 -10.51
N VAL A 2 -8.38 -9.58 -10.34
CA VAL A 2 -7.40 -8.80 -9.56
C VAL A 2 -7.18 -7.41 -10.16
N GLU A 3 -7.24 -7.28 -11.48
CA GLU A 3 -7.03 -6.02 -12.20
C GLU A 3 -8.05 -4.96 -11.79
N ARG A 4 -9.35 -5.31 -11.79
CA ARG A 4 -10.43 -4.41 -11.36
C ARG A 4 -10.22 -3.89 -9.94
N LYS A 5 -9.74 -4.74 -9.03
CA LYS A 5 -9.46 -4.34 -7.64
C LYS A 5 -8.29 -3.37 -7.56
N MET A 6 -7.25 -3.61 -8.36
CA MET A 6 -6.10 -2.71 -8.46
C MET A 6 -6.47 -1.37 -9.08
N GLU A 7 -7.29 -1.35 -10.13
CA GLU A 7 -7.81 -0.11 -10.73
C GLU A 7 -8.64 0.70 -9.74
N GLU A 8 -9.50 0.04 -8.97
CA GLU A 8 -10.32 0.69 -7.95
C GLU A 8 -9.43 1.28 -6.84
N ALA A 9 -8.46 0.50 -6.35
CA ALA A 9 -7.55 0.91 -5.28
C ALA A 9 -6.59 2.05 -5.69
N LEU A 10 -6.14 2.06 -6.95
CA LEU A 10 -5.20 3.05 -7.49
C LEU A 10 -5.89 4.18 -8.27
N SER A 11 -7.22 4.19 -8.32
CA SER A 11 -8.00 5.20 -9.05
C SER A 11 -7.69 6.63 -8.61
N ASN A 12 -7.82 7.60 -9.52
CA ASN A 12 -7.59 9.03 -9.21
C ASN A 12 -8.74 9.69 -8.41
N LYS A 13 -9.66 8.91 -7.83
CA LYS A 13 -10.81 9.42 -7.07
C LYS A 13 -10.34 10.10 -5.77
N ASN A 14 -11.08 11.12 -5.31
CA ASN A 14 -10.70 11.95 -4.15
C ASN A 14 -10.73 11.21 -2.79
N TRP A 15 -11.33 10.02 -2.73
CA TRP A 15 -11.36 9.18 -1.53
C TRP A 15 -10.39 8.00 -1.68
N GLY A 16 -9.83 7.55 -0.54
CA GLY A 16 -8.98 6.37 -0.47
C GLY A 16 -9.75 5.08 -0.77
N ALA A 17 -9.02 4.00 -1.06
CA ALA A 17 -9.60 2.66 -1.16
C ALA A 17 -10.24 2.26 0.18
N SER A 18 -11.34 1.50 0.14
CA SER A 18 -11.95 0.98 1.36
C SER A 18 -11.01 -0.02 2.05
N SER A 19 -11.05 -0.09 3.37
CA SER A 19 -10.28 -1.08 4.14
C SER A 19 -10.62 -2.51 3.71
N THR A 20 -11.88 -2.78 3.37
CA THR A 20 -12.33 -4.05 2.80
C THR A 20 -11.58 -4.39 1.51
N LEU A 21 -11.52 -3.46 0.54
CA LEU A 21 -10.80 -3.67 -0.72
C LEU A 21 -9.31 -3.94 -0.50
N LEU A 22 -8.66 -3.15 0.38
CA LEU A 22 -7.24 -3.34 0.71
C LEU A 22 -6.98 -4.70 1.35
N ASN A 23 -7.88 -5.17 2.21
CA ASN A 23 -7.81 -6.50 2.81
C ASN A 23 -8.00 -7.61 1.77
N GLU A 24 -8.95 -7.48 0.86
CA GLU A 24 -9.12 -8.44 -0.24
C GLU A 24 -7.86 -8.52 -1.11
N ILE A 25 -7.25 -7.39 -1.48
CA ILE A 25 -5.98 -7.35 -2.21
C ILE A 25 -4.87 -8.01 -1.39
N SER A 26 -4.81 -7.79 -0.08
CA SER A 26 -3.83 -8.44 0.79
C SER A 26 -3.94 -9.98 0.76
N GLN A 27 -5.16 -10.53 0.71
CA GLN A 27 -5.35 -11.97 0.59
C GLN A 27 -4.93 -12.50 -0.78
N LEU A 28 -5.13 -11.71 -1.84
CA LEU A 28 -4.69 -12.07 -3.20
C LEU A 28 -3.17 -12.13 -3.33
N THR A 29 -2.39 -11.49 -2.44
CA THR A 29 -0.92 -11.60 -2.49
C THR A 29 -0.38 -13.00 -2.21
N TYR A 30 -1.21 -13.93 -1.71
CA TYR A 30 -0.87 -15.34 -1.50
C TYR A 30 -0.99 -16.19 -2.77
N ASP A 31 -1.71 -15.69 -3.77
CA ASP A 31 -1.77 -16.31 -5.10
C ASP A 31 -0.62 -15.81 -5.97
N TYR A 32 0.06 -16.72 -6.67
CA TYR A 32 1.30 -16.39 -7.39
C TYR A 32 1.04 -15.49 -8.61
N GLU A 33 -0.05 -15.73 -9.34
CA GLU A 33 -0.41 -14.95 -10.53
C GLU A 33 -0.90 -13.56 -10.12
N ALA A 34 -1.82 -13.50 -9.16
CA ALA A 34 -2.34 -12.25 -8.62
C ALA A 34 -1.25 -11.40 -7.98
N TYR A 35 -0.31 -12.00 -7.23
CA TYR A 35 0.84 -11.31 -6.67
C TYR A 35 1.64 -10.55 -7.75
N GLY A 36 1.94 -11.23 -8.87
CA GLY A 36 2.69 -10.63 -9.98
C GLY A 36 1.98 -9.40 -10.55
N VAL A 37 0.66 -9.48 -10.73
CA VAL A 37 -0.15 -8.36 -11.21
C VAL A 37 -0.20 -7.22 -10.19
N ILE A 38 -0.42 -7.52 -8.90
CA ILE A 38 -0.51 -6.53 -7.82
C ILE A 38 0.79 -5.73 -7.72
N MET A 39 1.93 -6.40 -7.60
CA MET A 39 3.22 -5.71 -7.42
C MET A 39 3.57 -4.89 -8.65
N ARG A 40 3.35 -5.42 -9.87
CA ARG A 40 3.56 -4.68 -11.11
C ARG A 40 2.74 -3.39 -11.16
N LYS A 41 1.43 -3.47 -10.88
CA LYS A 41 0.53 -2.29 -10.88
C LYS A 41 0.92 -1.25 -9.83
N ILE A 42 1.39 -1.67 -8.66
CA ILE A 42 1.90 -0.75 -7.62
C ILE A 42 3.13 -0.01 -8.16
N TRP A 43 4.12 -0.72 -8.70
CA TRP A 43 5.35 -0.10 -9.18
C TRP A 43 5.11 0.82 -10.39
N GLU A 44 4.24 0.42 -11.33
CA GLU A 44 3.78 1.27 -12.44
C GLU A 44 3.15 2.58 -11.92
N ALA A 45 2.29 2.50 -10.89
CA ALA A 45 1.67 3.68 -10.30
C ALA A 45 2.65 4.58 -9.52
N LEU A 46 3.72 4.02 -8.98
CA LEU A 46 4.79 4.78 -8.32
C LEU A 46 5.72 5.49 -9.32
N ASP A 47 5.73 5.08 -10.59
CA ASP A 47 6.45 5.78 -11.68
C ASP A 47 5.61 6.87 -12.35
N ALA A 48 4.38 7.10 -11.88
CA ALA A 48 3.49 8.09 -12.46
C ALA A 48 4.05 9.52 -12.34
N GLU A 49 3.72 10.37 -13.30
CA GLU A 49 4.17 11.76 -13.32
C GLU A 49 3.67 12.56 -12.10
N GLY A 50 4.37 13.65 -11.76
CA GLY A 50 4.03 14.49 -10.59
C GLY A 50 2.56 14.91 -10.51
N ARG A 51 1.93 15.23 -11.66
CA ARG A 51 0.49 15.58 -11.73
C ARG A 51 -0.45 14.48 -11.24
N GLN A 52 0.00 13.23 -11.26
CA GLN A 52 -0.72 12.04 -10.79
C GLN A 52 -0.36 11.68 -9.34
N TRP A 53 0.04 12.65 -8.52
CA TRP A 53 0.42 12.47 -7.11
C TRP A 53 -0.57 11.62 -6.27
N ARG A 54 -1.87 11.64 -6.59
CA ARG A 54 -2.88 10.79 -5.93
C ARG A 54 -2.64 9.31 -6.19
N ALA A 55 -2.29 8.92 -7.42
CA ALA A 55 -1.99 7.54 -7.77
C ALA A 55 -0.73 7.08 -7.04
N VAL A 56 0.32 7.91 -7.01
CA VAL A 56 1.57 7.64 -6.26
C VAL A 56 1.28 7.47 -4.77
N TYR A 57 0.52 8.39 -4.17
CA TYR A 57 0.15 8.31 -2.76
C TYR A 57 -0.65 7.03 -2.43
N LYS A 58 -1.62 6.68 -3.29
CA LYS A 58 -2.44 5.47 -3.12
C LYS A 58 -1.61 4.20 -3.29
N ALA A 59 -0.67 4.19 -4.23
CA ALA A 59 0.26 3.07 -4.40
C ALA A 59 1.16 2.89 -3.18
N LEU A 60 1.70 3.97 -2.61
CA LEU A 60 2.47 3.91 -1.35
C LEU A 60 1.62 3.41 -0.19
N SER A 61 0.38 3.91 -0.07
CA SER A 61 -0.56 3.50 0.99
C SER A 61 -0.95 2.03 0.86
N LEU A 62 -1.17 1.55 -0.36
CA LEU A 62 -1.44 0.14 -0.64
C LEU A 62 -0.21 -0.71 -0.31
N LEU A 63 0.99 -0.31 -0.73
CA LEU A 63 2.22 -1.04 -0.40
C LEU A 63 2.46 -1.13 1.11
N GLU A 64 2.24 -0.03 1.86
CA GLU A 64 2.28 -0.02 3.33
C GLU A 64 1.27 -1.03 3.91
N HIS A 65 0.03 -1.03 3.41
CA HIS A 65 -0.99 -1.97 3.86
C HIS A 65 -0.58 -3.43 3.60
N LEU A 66 0.00 -3.71 2.43
CA LEU A 66 0.46 -5.05 2.06
C LEU A 66 1.68 -5.50 2.88
N VAL A 67 2.60 -4.60 3.23
CA VAL A 67 3.68 -4.90 4.19
C VAL A 67 3.12 -5.37 5.54
N LYS A 68 1.99 -4.78 5.98
CA LYS A 68 1.34 -5.14 7.25
C LYS A 68 0.40 -6.36 7.17
N ASN A 69 -0.18 -6.66 6.01
CA ASN A 69 -1.29 -7.62 5.91
C ASN A 69 -1.09 -8.74 4.86
N GLY A 70 -0.23 -8.51 3.86
CA GLY A 70 0.03 -9.44 2.74
C GLY A 70 1.11 -10.46 3.05
N THR A 71 1.59 -11.17 2.02
CA THR A 71 2.67 -12.14 2.14
C THR A 71 4.03 -11.52 2.49
N GLU A 72 4.91 -12.31 3.10
CA GLU A 72 6.29 -11.86 3.40
C GLU A 72 7.06 -11.43 2.13
N ARG A 73 6.75 -12.04 0.98
CA ARG A 73 7.31 -11.69 -0.33
C ARG A 73 7.06 -10.22 -0.70
N VAL A 74 6.05 -9.55 -0.15
CA VAL A 74 5.84 -8.11 -0.34
C VAL A 74 6.96 -7.30 0.31
N ILE A 75 7.40 -7.70 1.51
CA ILE A 75 8.45 -7.02 2.27
C ILE A 75 9.79 -7.14 1.55
N GLU A 76 10.14 -8.34 1.10
CA GLU A 76 11.33 -8.61 0.29
C GLU A 76 11.33 -7.73 -0.98
N ASN A 77 10.24 -7.76 -1.75
CA ASN A 77 10.13 -6.98 -2.97
C ASN A 77 10.21 -5.47 -2.72
N ALA A 78 9.62 -4.97 -1.63
CA ALA A 78 9.72 -3.55 -1.26
C ALA A 78 11.15 -3.17 -0.84
N ARG A 79 11.88 -4.08 -0.19
CA ARG A 79 13.29 -3.88 0.17
C ARG A 79 14.21 -3.84 -1.04
N ASP A 80 13.98 -4.72 -2.02
CA ASP A 80 14.71 -4.74 -3.28
C ASP A 80 14.58 -3.42 -4.05
N HIS A 81 13.47 -2.69 -3.85
CA HIS A 81 13.18 -1.41 -4.47
C HIS A 81 13.38 -0.22 -3.52
N MET A 82 14.20 -0.38 -2.47
CA MET A 82 14.41 0.65 -1.46
C MET A 82 14.84 2.01 -2.03
N PHE A 83 15.69 2.00 -3.06
CA PHE A 83 16.17 3.22 -3.70
C PHE A 83 15.02 4.05 -4.29
N LYS A 84 14.06 3.41 -4.97
CA LYS A 84 12.88 4.07 -5.55
C LYS A 84 12.00 4.69 -4.47
N LEU A 85 11.74 3.97 -3.39
CA LEU A 85 10.95 4.48 -2.26
C LEU A 85 11.64 5.64 -1.55
N ARG A 86 12.96 5.60 -1.37
CA ARG A 86 13.75 6.73 -0.84
C ARG A 86 13.66 7.95 -1.75
N HIS A 87 13.72 7.76 -3.07
CA HIS A 87 13.59 8.86 -4.03
C HIS A 87 12.25 9.61 -3.90
N LEU A 88 11.15 8.88 -3.65
CA LEU A 88 9.82 9.47 -3.41
C LEU A 88 9.74 10.35 -2.16
N SER A 89 10.71 10.27 -1.24
CA SER A 89 10.80 11.19 -0.10
C SER A 89 11.14 12.64 -0.53
N GLY A 90 11.64 12.82 -1.76
CA GLY A 90 11.87 14.10 -2.41
C GLY A 90 10.79 14.50 -3.43
N PHE A 91 9.69 13.75 -3.53
CA PHE A 91 8.61 14.02 -4.49
C PHE A 91 8.08 15.46 -4.35
N SER A 92 8.01 16.19 -5.47
CA SER A 92 7.56 17.58 -5.50
C SER A 92 6.52 17.76 -6.60
N TYR A 93 5.35 18.24 -6.21
CA TYR A 93 4.31 18.66 -7.14
C TYR A 93 3.49 19.78 -6.50
N HIS A 94 3.46 20.93 -7.16
CA HIS A 94 2.69 22.10 -6.72
C HIS A 94 1.54 22.34 -7.68
N ASP A 95 0.35 22.53 -7.12
CA ASP A 95 -0.88 22.88 -7.84
C ASP A 95 -1.24 24.32 -7.45
N GLY A 96 -0.75 25.28 -8.24
CA GLY A 96 -0.71 26.69 -7.85
C GLY A 96 0.19 26.91 -6.64
N SER A 97 -0.36 27.46 -5.55
CA SER A 97 0.34 27.65 -4.28
C SER A 97 0.28 26.43 -3.35
N VAL A 98 -0.45 25.38 -3.72
CA VAL A 98 -0.68 24.22 -2.86
C VAL A 98 0.34 23.13 -3.15
N ASP A 99 1.17 22.77 -2.16
CA ASP A 99 2.04 21.60 -2.23
C ASP A 99 1.21 20.32 -2.13
N ARG A 100 1.08 19.63 -3.25
CA ARG A 100 0.41 18.33 -3.37
C ARG A 100 1.37 17.15 -3.23
N GLY A 101 2.67 17.41 -3.22
CA GLY A 101 3.71 16.41 -3.01
C GLY A 101 3.95 16.08 -1.55
N ASN A 102 3.58 16.95 -0.62
CA ASN A 102 3.89 16.76 0.80
C ASN A 102 3.43 15.40 1.36
N GLY A 103 2.17 15.01 1.10
CA GLY A 103 1.64 13.72 1.58
C GLY A 103 2.37 12.50 0.98
N VAL A 104 2.84 12.60 -0.27
CA VAL A 104 3.65 11.55 -0.91
C VAL A 104 4.99 11.40 -0.19
N ARG A 105 5.68 12.53 0.08
CA ARG A 105 6.96 12.52 0.79
C ARG A 105 6.83 11.92 2.19
N ASP A 106 5.83 12.35 2.95
CA ASP A 106 5.62 11.87 4.32
C ASP A 106 5.30 10.37 4.35
N LYS A 107 4.46 9.91 3.42
CA LYS A 107 4.12 8.49 3.28
C LYS A 107 5.32 7.65 2.85
N ALA A 108 6.13 8.13 1.92
CA ALA A 108 7.34 7.44 1.47
C ALA A 108 8.35 7.29 2.61
N LYS A 109 8.58 8.35 3.39
CA LYS A 109 9.47 8.29 4.57
C LYS A 109 8.99 7.27 5.59
N GLN A 110 7.71 7.30 5.97
CA GLN A 110 7.12 6.33 6.90
C GLN A 110 7.32 4.88 6.43
N LEU A 111 7.12 4.62 5.14
CA LEU A 111 7.29 3.28 4.56
C LEU A 111 8.77 2.86 4.55
N VAL A 112 9.69 3.76 4.21
CA VAL A 112 11.14 3.50 4.27
C VAL A 112 11.57 3.19 5.70
N ASP A 113 11.14 3.98 6.68
CA ASP A 113 11.46 3.78 8.08
C ASP A 113 10.99 2.40 8.56
N MET A 114 9.75 2.03 8.24
CA MET A 114 9.21 0.69 8.52
C MET A 114 10.02 -0.42 7.86
N LEU A 115 10.42 -0.26 6.60
CA LEU A 115 11.18 -1.29 5.87
C LEU A 115 12.59 -1.51 6.41
N ASN A 116 13.17 -0.51 7.10
CA ASN A 116 14.45 -0.62 7.81
C ASN A 116 14.33 -1.26 9.21
N ASP A 117 13.11 -1.41 9.75
CA ASP A 117 12.87 -1.90 11.11
C ASP A 117 12.05 -3.20 11.11
N ASN A 118 12.74 -4.33 11.29
CA ASN A 118 12.11 -5.66 11.35
C ASN A 118 11.16 -5.82 12.53
N ASP A 119 11.46 -5.22 13.69
CA ASP A 119 10.65 -5.35 14.89
C ASP A 119 9.35 -4.54 14.74
N MET A 120 9.44 -3.37 14.11
CA MET A 120 8.27 -2.57 13.72
C MET A 120 7.35 -3.35 12.76
N ILE A 121 7.91 -3.97 11.71
CA ILE A 121 7.12 -4.78 10.77
C ILE A 121 6.42 -5.92 11.51
N ARG A 122 7.15 -6.66 12.35
CA ARG A 122 6.59 -7.76 13.12
C ARG A 122 5.44 -7.30 14.01
N THR A 123 5.65 -6.21 14.75
CA THR A 123 4.64 -5.63 15.65
C THR A 123 3.38 -5.21 14.91
N GLU A 124 3.53 -4.54 13.78
CA GLU A 124 2.40 -4.08 12.97
C GLU A 124 1.66 -5.25 12.31
N ARG A 125 2.36 -6.29 11.84
CA ARG A 125 1.75 -7.52 11.30
C ARG A 125 1.00 -8.31 12.37
N GLU A 126 1.54 -8.43 13.58
CA GLU A 126 0.84 -9.06 14.71
C GLU A 126 -0.44 -8.28 15.08
N LYS A 127 -0.37 -6.94 15.11
CA LYS A 127 -1.52 -6.06 15.36
C LYS A 127 -2.58 -6.21 14.26
N ALA A 128 -2.17 -6.21 12.99
CA ALA A 128 -3.05 -6.41 11.85
C ALA A 128 -3.74 -7.77 11.89
N GLY A 129 -3.01 -8.84 12.22
CA GLY A 129 -3.55 -10.18 12.42
C GLY A 129 -4.62 -10.23 13.52
N ARG A 130 -4.38 -9.58 14.66
CA ARG A 130 -5.37 -9.48 15.76
C ARG A 130 -6.65 -8.77 15.32
N LEU A 131 -6.54 -7.66 14.57
CA LEU A 131 -7.71 -6.94 14.07
C LEU A 131 -8.53 -7.81 13.11
N ARG A 132 -7.87 -8.48 12.16
CA ARG A 132 -8.54 -9.40 11.23
C ARG A 132 -9.32 -10.49 11.95
N ASN A 133 -8.72 -11.11 12.97
CA ASN A 133 -9.37 -12.18 13.73
C ASN A 133 -10.59 -11.69 14.53
N LYS A 134 -10.56 -10.45 15.05
CA LYS A 134 -11.72 -9.85 15.73
C LYS A 134 -12.90 -9.61 14.79
N TYR A 135 -12.64 -9.18 13.55
CA TYR A 135 -13.71 -8.97 12.56
C TYR A 135 -14.34 -10.28 12.08
N VAL A 136 -13.55 -11.37 11.96
CA VAL A 136 -14.08 -12.70 11.65
C VAL A 136 -14.97 -13.23 12.79
N GLY A 137 -14.60 -12.95 14.05
CA GLY A 137 -15.36 -13.42 15.23
C GLY A 137 -16.70 -12.72 15.50
N ILE A 138 -16.98 -11.56 14.90
CA ILE A 138 -18.26 -10.84 15.08
C ILE A 138 -19.33 -11.31 14.08
N GLY A 139 -18.96 -12.01 13.01
CA GLY A 139 -19.87 -12.49 11.97
C GLY A 139 -20.62 -13.80 12.28
N SER A 140 -20.36 -14.45 13.41
CA SER A 140 -20.95 -15.76 13.76
C SER A 140 -21.87 -15.73 14.99
N GLY A 141 -22.36 -14.54 15.37
CA GLY A 141 -23.15 -14.35 16.59
C GLY A 141 -24.35 -13.44 16.41
N VAL A 142 -25.24 -13.73 15.46
CA VAL A 142 -26.66 -13.35 15.54
C VAL A 142 -27.44 -14.55 15.00
N GLY A 143 -28.29 -15.12 15.86
CA GLY A 143 -29.10 -16.30 15.59
C GLY A 143 -30.29 -16.05 14.67
#